data_AF-A0A832HUT2-F1
#
_entry.id   AF-A0A832HUT2-F1
#
_cell.length_a   1.000
_cell.length_b   1.000
_cell.length_c   1.000
_cell.angle_alpha   90.00
_cell.angle_beta   90.00
_cell.angle_gamma   90.00
#
_symmetry.space_group_name_H-M   'P 1'
#
loop_
_entity.id
_entity.type
_entity.pdbx_description
1 polymer ?
#
loop_
_entity_poly.entity_id
_entity_poly.type
_entity_poly.pdbx_seq_one_letter_code
_entity_poly.pdbx_strand_id
1 'polypeptide(L)'
;MTRKAWILVLLAALLGSIYIYYFTDWLSAPTIQILKLDRPVPYGRTTPASLPVTFTLEDRYRLTEIKVVSVDALATNKDAAPLWHLISKSSSPPIKGFAYGQPIRGMQSPSDKARPQPLKPGVTYRLYVKAGRAHGELDFQTKPASANN
;
A
#
# COMPACT_ATOMS: atom_id res chain seq x y z
N MET A 1 30.90 -42.86 6.79
CA MET A 1 30.05 -42.31 5.71
C MET A 1 30.91 -42.16 4.45
N THR A 2 30.54 -42.79 3.34
CA THR A 2 31.31 -42.75 2.09
C THR A 2 31.08 -41.41 1.37
N ARG A 3 32.06 -40.91 0.58
CA ARG A 3 31.92 -39.63 -0.18
C ARG A 3 30.65 -39.58 -1.04
N LYS A 4 30.22 -40.73 -1.59
CA LYS A 4 28.99 -40.88 -2.38
C LYS A 4 27.74 -40.56 -1.56
N ALA A 5 27.70 -40.98 -0.29
CA ALA A 5 26.59 -40.68 0.60
C ALA A 5 26.49 -39.17 0.90
N TRP A 6 27.63 -38.49 1.10
CA TRP A 6 27.65 -37.03 1.30
C TRP A 6 27.16 -36.25 0.08
N ILE A 7 27.49 -36.70 -1.13
CA ILE A 7 26.99 -36.07 -2.37
C ILE A 7 25.47 -36.23 -2.48
N LEU A 8 24.93 -37.40 -2.14
CA LEU A 8 23.48 -37.61 -2.14
C LEU A 8 22.76 -36.78 -1.08
N VAL A 9 23.37 -36.62 0.11
CA VAL A 9 22.84 -35.75 1.17
C VAL A 9 22.86 -34.28 0.74
N LEU A 10 23.95 -33.80 0.15
CA LEU A 10 24.04 -32.42 -0.37
C LEU A 10 23.05 -32.19 -1.50
N LEU A 11 22.91 -33.15 -2.41
CA LEU A 11 21.95 -33.08 -3.50
C LEU A 11 20.50 -33.05 -2.95
N ALA A 12 20.18 -33.93 -2.01
CA ALA A 12 18.87 -33.94 -1.36
C ALA A 12 18.58 -32.64 -0.60
N ALA A 13 19.57 -32.07 0.10
CA ALA A 13 19.43 -30.79 0.78
C ALA A 13 19.24 -29.62 -0.22
N LEU A 14 19.94 -29.65 -1.36
CA LEU A 14 19.80 -28.65 -2.41
C LEU A 14 18.39 -28.72 -3.03
N LEU A 15 17.92 -29.92 -3.41
CA LEU A 15 16.57 -30.10 -3.93
C LEU A 15 15.50 -29.72 -2.90
N GLY A 16 15.68 -30.09 -1.63
CA GLY A 16 14.78 -29.69 -0.55
C GLY A 16 14.71 -28.17 -0.39
N SER A 17 15.85 -27.48 -0.49
CA SER A 17 15.91 -26.01 -0.41
C SER A 17 15.22 -25.34 -1.60
N ILE A 18 15.44 -25.86 -2.82
CA ILE A 18 14.76 -25.38 -4.04
C ILE A 18 13.26 -25.61 -3.93
N TYR A 19 12.83 -26.78 -3.46
CA TYR A 19 11.42 -27.10 -3.28
C TYR A 19 10.75 -26.15 -2.28
N ILE A 20 11.35 -25.91 -1.11
CA ILE A 20 10.79 -24.97 -0.13
C ILE A 20 10.76 -23.53 -0.69
N TYR A 21 11.78 -23.12 -1.44
CA TYR A 21 11.85 -21.78 -2.03
C TYR A 21 10.79 -21.54 -3.10
N TYR A 22 10.55 -22.53 -3.97
CA TYR A 22 9.61 -22.39 -5.11
C TYR A 22 8.18 -22.83 -4.80
N PHE A 23 8.00 -23.83 -3.93
CA PHE A 23 6.69 -24.47 -3.72
C PHE A 23 6.03 -24.08 -2.41
N THR A 24 6.77 -23.50 -1.47
CA THR A 24 6.19 -23.03 -0.21
C THR A 24 6.09 -21.51 -0.22
N ASP A 25 4.86 -20.99 -0.19
CA ASP A 25 4.54 -19.57 0.04
C ASP A 25 5.01 -19.03 1.40
N TRP A 26 5.79 -19.79 2.16
CA TRP A 26 6.35 -19.39 3.45
C TRP A 26 7.23 -18.14 3.32
N LEU A 27 7.89 -17.94 2.18
CA LEU A 27 8.68 -16.74 1.92
C LEU A 27 7.88 -15.60 1.29
N SER A 28 6.69 -15.89 0.76
CA SER A 28 5.81 -14.91 0.14
C SER A 28 5.26 -13.95 1.22
N ALA A 29 5.45 -12.66 0.99
CA ALA A 29 4.89 -11.64 1.85
C ALA A 29 3.34 -11.61 1.70
N PRO A 30 2.57 -11.54 2.81
CA PRO A 30 1.11 -11.48 2.70
C PRO A 30 0.67 -10.25 1.89
N THR A 31 -0.21 -10.45 0.92
CA THR A 31 -0.77 -9.33 0.15
C THR A 31 -1.95 -8.71 0.90
N ILE A 32 -1.92 -7.40 1.10
CA ILE A 32 -3.00 -6.65 1.74
C ILE A 32 -4.04 -6.32 0.67
N GLN A 33 -5.24 -6.91 0.76
CA GLN A 33 -6.34 -6.52 -0.12
C GLN A 33 -6.93 -5.19 0.36
N ILE A 34 -7.05 -4.24 -0.56
CA ILE A 34 -7.58 -2.90 -0.30
C ILE A 34 -8.84 -2.70 -1.12
N LEU A 35 -9.93 -2.36 -0.44
CA LEU A 35 -11.19 -1.97 -1.03
C LEU A 35 -11.30 -0.44 -1.03
N LYS A 36 -11.68 0.12 -2.17
CA LYS A 36 -12.01 1.54 -2.31
C LYS A 36 -13.48 1.77 -2.00
N LEU A 37 -13.77 2.75 -1.15
CA LEU A 37 -15.12 3.25 -0.94
C LEU A 37 -15.19 4.73 -1.32
N ASP A 38 -15.99 5.03 -2.35
CA ASP A 38 -16.40 6.38 -2.72
C ASP A 38 -17.71 6.69 -1.99
N ARG A 39 -17.63 7.04 -0.69
CA ARG A 39 -18.81 7.50 0.05
C ARG A 39 -18.76 9.02 0.18
N PRO A 40 -19.85 9.75 -0.14
CA PRO A 40 -19.97 11.14 0.26
C PRO A 40 -20.05 11.19 1.79
N VAL A 41 -18.91 11.41 2.45
CA VAL A 41 -18.88 11.74 3.88
C VAL A 41 -18.94 13.27 4.00
N PRO A 42 -19.88 13.85 4.77
CA PRO A 42 -19.96 15.29 4.95
C PRO A 42 -18.74 15.78 5.75
N TYR A 43 -17.71 16.23 5.04
CA TYR A 43 -16.45 16.69 5.63
C TYR A 43 -16.51 18.21 5.85
N GLY A 44 -17.24 18.66 6.88
CA GLY A 44 -17.29 20.08 7.24
C GLY A 44 -17.75 21.03 6.11
N ARG A 45 -17.65 22.35 6.33
CA ARG A 45 -18.25 23.41 5.49
C ARG A 45 -17.54 23.67 4.14
N THR A 46 -16.59 22.84 3.72
CA THR A 46 -15.80 23.07 2.50
C THR A 46 -16.03 21.91 1.55
N THR A 47 -16.72 22.14 0.43
CA THR A 47 -16.89 21.17 -0.64
C THR A 47 -15.53 20.91 -1.31
N PRO A 48 -14.92 19.73 -1.14
CA PRO A 48 -13.68 19.42 -1.82
C PRO A 48 -13.93 19.28 -3.33
N ALA A 49 -12.93 19.61 -4.17
CA ALA A 49 -13.01 19.48 -5.62
C ALA A 49 -13.22 18.03 -6.10
N SER A 50 -12.94 17.04 -5.25
CA SER A 50 -13.13 15.61 -5.48
C SER A 50 -13.81 14.95 -4.28
N LEU A 51 -14.58 13.88 -4.51
CA LEU A 51 -15.15 13.08 -3.43
C LEU A 51 -14.03 12.55 -2.50
N PRO A 52 -14.24 12.56 -1.17
CA PRO A 52 -13.29 11.98 -0.24
C PRO A 52 -13.14 10.48 -0.50
N VAL A 53 -11.94 10.05 -0.87
CA VAL A 53 -11.64 8.64 -1.12
C VAL A 53 -11.28 7.97 0.20
N THR A 54 -12.01 6.93 0.56
CA THR A 54 -11.74 6.12 1.75
C THR A 54 -11.27 4.74 1.33
N PHE A 55 -10.26 4.23 2.03
CA PHE A 55 -9.69 2.91 1.80
C PHE A 55 -10.01 2.02 2.99
N THR A 56 -10.47 0.81 2.71
CA THR A 56 -10.72 -0.23 3.70
C THR A 56 -9.82 -1.41 3.38
N LEU A 57 -9.12 -1.91 4.38
CA LEU A 57 -8.28 -3.08 4.33
C LEU A 57 -9.13 -4.31 4.71
N GLU A 58 -8.76 -5.46 4.16
CA GLU A 58 -9.39 -6.75 4.49
C GLU A 58 -9.46 -7.00 6.00
N ASP A 59 -8.33 -6.80 6.68
CA ASP A 59 -8.17 -6.95 8.13
C ASP A 59 -7.50 -5.71 8.77
N ARG A 60 -7.31 -5.74 10.08
CA ARG A 60 -6.65 -4.68 10.85
C ARG A 60 -5.14 -4.82 10.79
N TYR A 61 -4.49 -3.95 10.02
CA TYR A 61 -3.03 -3.96 9.85
C TYR A 61 -2.36 -2.81 10.59
N ARG A 62 -1.15 -3.07 11.11
CA ARG A 62 -0.24 -2.03 11.62
C ARG A 62 0.57 -1.47 10.46
N LEU A 63 0.13 -0.35 9.92
CA LEU A 63 0.73 0.25 8.74
C LEU A 63 2.09 0.86 9.07
N THR A 64 3.09 0.53 8.25
CA THR A 64 4.44 1.06 8.33
C THR A 64 4.70 2.12 7.26
N GLU A 65 4.04 2.00 6.11
CA GLU A 65 4.16 2.96 5.01
C GLU A 65 2.85 3.06 4.23
N ILE A 66 2.49 4.28 3.84
CA ILE A 66 1.41 4.57 2.90
C ILE A 66 1.94 5.57 1.90
N LYS A 67 1.81 5.29 0.60
CA LYS A 67 2.14 6.26 -0.45
C LYS A 67 1.09 6.26 -1.54
N VAL A 68 0.77 7.45 -2.05
CA VAL A 68 -0.12 7.64 -3.20
C VAL A 68 0.65 8.37 -4.28
N VAL A 69 0.64 7.81 -5.49
CA VAL A 69 1.35 8.35 -6.66
C VAL A 69 0.39 8.35 -7.84
N SER A 70 0.49 9.33 -8.75
CA SER A 70 -0.28 9.27 -10.00
C SER A 70 0.30 8.23 -10.95
N VAL A 71 -0.57 7.46 -11.59
CA VAL A 71 -0.14 6.42 -12.55
C VAL A 71 0.57 7.06 -13.75
N ASP A 72 0.09 8.21 -14.22
CA ASP A 72 0.71 8.94 -15.33
C ASP A 72 2.14 9.42 -15.01
N ALA A 73 2.36 9.89 -13.78
CA ALA A 73 3.70 10.28 -13.35
C ALA A 73 4.60 9.06 -13.18
N LEU A 74 4.07 7.95 -12.65
CA LEU A 74 4.78 6.66 -12.55
C LEU A 74 5.18 6.11 -13.92
N ALA A 75 4.33 6.28 -14.94
CA ALA A 75 4.59 5.86 -16.31
C ALA A 75 5.72 6.68 -16.95
N THR A 76 5.81 7.97 -16.61
CA THR A 76 6.84 8.87 -17.11
C THR A 76 8.15 8.75 -16.33
N ASN A 77 8.06 8.55 -15.02
CA ASN A 77 9.19 8.47 -14.10
C ASN A 77 8.91 7.42 -13.00
N LYS A 78 9.78 6.40 -12.92
CA LYS A 78 9.70 5.36 -11.89
C LYS A 78 9.78 5.92 -10.45
N ASP A 79 10.46 7.05 -10.28
CA ASP A 79 10.63 7.76 -9.01
C ASP A 79 9.68 8.96 -8.87
N ALA A 80 8.47 8.86 -9.45
CA ALA A 80 7.46 9.90 -9.35
C ALA A 80 7.20 10.29 -7.88
N ALA A 81 7.22 11.60 -7.62
CA ALA A 81 7.01 12.14 -6.28
C ALA A 81 5.61 11.77 -5.77
N PRO A 82 5.50 11.20 -4.55
CA PRO A 82 4.21 10.85 -3.99
C PRO A 82 3.42 12.10 -3.63
N LEU A 83 2.12 12.08 -3.95
CA LEU A 83 1.17 13.14 -3.57
C LEU A 83 0.87 13.10 -2.08
N TRP A 84 0.92 11.90 -1.50
CA TRP A 84 0.75 11.66 -0.08
C TRP A 84 1.67 10.53 0.32
N HIS A 85 2.48 10.73 1.36
CA HIS A 85 3.43 9.73 1.85
C HIS A 85 3.48 9.82 3.37
N LEU A 86 3.22 8.70 4.03
CA LEU A 86 3.30 8.56 5.48
C LEU A 86 4.18 7.36 5.81
N ILE A 87 5.08 7.53 6.77
CA ILE A 87 5.96 6.49 7.31
C ILE A 87 5.72 6.39 8.82
N SER A 88 5.66 5.17 9.34
CA SER A 88 5.54 4.94 10.78
C SER A 88 6.84 5.32 11.48
N LYS A 89 6.76 6.33 12.37
CA LYS A 89 7.86 6.75 13.25
C LYS A 89 7.75 6.08 14.62
N SER A 90 6.52 5.94 15.09
CA SER A 90 6.15 5.12 16.24
C SER A 90 5.06 4.16 15.77
N SER A 91 5.22 2.87 16.03
CA SER A 91 4.33 1.80 15.55
C SER A 91 2.86 2.22 15.48
N SER A 92 2.23 2.11 14.31
CA SER A 92 0.82 2.48 14.16
C SER A 92 -0.07 1.51 14.95
N PRO A 93 -1.23 1.97 15.45
CA PRO A 93 -2.27 1.06 15.89
C PRO A 93 -2.77 0.22 14.70
N PRO A 94 -3.35 -0.96 14.95
CA PRO A 94 -3.95 -1.76 13.90
C PRO A 94 -5.21 -1.05 13.38
N ILE A 95 -5.22 -0.67 12.10
CA ILE A 95 -6.32 0.06 11.46
C ILE A 95 -6.94 -0.79 10.34
N LYS A 96 -8.27 -0.70 10.19
CA LYS A 96 -9.01 -1.37 9.11
C LYS A 96 -9.28 -0.45 7.93
N GLY A 97 -9.15 0.86 8.09
CA GLY A 97 -9.43 1.79 7.01
C GLY A 97 -9.05 3.21 7.38
N PHE A 98 -8.90 4.04 6.36
CA PHE A 98 -8.47 5.43 6.48
C PHE A 98 -8.93 6.23 5.26
N ALA A 99 -9.16 7.52 5.44
CA ALA A 99 -9.41 8.44 4.34
C ALA A 99 -8.10 9.00 3.77
N TYR A 100 -8.11 9.36 2.50
CA TYR A 100 -6.99 10.07 1.88
C TYR A 100 -6.67 11.37 2.64
N GLY A 101 -5.39 11.58 2.95
CA GLY A 101 -4.92 12.77 3.66
C GLY A 101 -5.25 12.80 5.15
N GLN A 102 -5.88 11.76 5.69
CA GLN A 102 -6.14 11.64 7.12
C GLN A 102 -4.83 11.42 7.90
N PRO A 103 -4.58 12.17 8.99
CA PRO A 103 -3.46 11.86 9.87
C PRO A 103 -3.68 10.50 10.56
N ILE A 104 -2.67 9.63 10.52
CA ILE A 104 -2.71 8.32 11.19
C ILE A 104 -1.77 8.38 12.38
N ARG A 105 -2.27 7.99 13.56
CA ARG A 105 -1.48 8.00 14.80
C ARG A 105 -0.23 7.13 14.64
N GLY A 106 0.93 7.72 14.94
CA GLY A 106 2.23 7.05 14.83
C GLY A 106 2.88 7.15 13.44
N MET A 107 2.17 7.68 12.45
CA MET A 107 2.71 7.93 11.10
C MET A 107 2.90 9.41 10.83
N GLN A 108 3.99 9.74 10.15
CA GLN A 108 4.35 11.10 9.77
C GLN A 108 4.88 11.12 8.35
N SER A 109 4.75 12.26 7.67
CA SER A 109 5.37 12.43 6.37
C SER A 109 6.91 12.40 6.50
N PRO A 110 7.64 11.78 5.56
CA PRO A 110 9.10 11.72 5.62
C PRO A 110 9.75 13.10 5.62
N SER A 111 9.08 14.10 5.04
CA SER A 111 9.44 15.51 5.16
C SER A 111 8.39 16.23 6.00
N ASP A 112 8.84 17.00 6.99
CA ASP A 112 7.97 17.76 7.93
C ASP A 112 7.00 18.74 7.23
N LYS A 113 7.17 18.98 5.94
CA LYS A 113 6.34 19.88 5.12
C LYS A 113 5.52 19.16 4.04
N ALA A 114 5.64 17.84 3.88
CA ALA A 114 4.85 17.09 2.89
C ALA A 114 3.40 17.00 3.36
N ARG A 115 2.59 17.97 2.92
CA ARG A 115 1.14 17.92 3.03
C ARG A 115 0.56 17.05 1.91
N PRO A 116 -0.54 16.33 2.17
CA PRO A 116 -1.26 15.61 1.12
C PRO A 116 -1.67 16.59 0.02
N GLN A 117 -1.28 16.32 -1.22
CA GLN A 117 -1.69 17.14 -2.36
C GLN A 117 -3.16 16.84 -2.70
N PRO A 118 -3.92 17.83 -3.18
CA PRO A 118 -5.30 17.60 -3.59
C PRO A 118 -5.34 16.63 -4.77
N LEU A 119 -6.29 15.68 -4.71
CA LEU A 119 -6.54 14.75 -5.81
C LEU A 119 -7.29 15.49 -6.93
N LYS A 120 -6.83 15.35 -8.16
CA LYS A 120 -7.52 15.90 -9.34
C LYS A 120 -8.62 14.93 -9.77
N PRO A 121 -9.81 15.40 -10.15
CA PRO A 121 -10.87 14.53 -10.66
C PRO A 121 -10.48 13.91 -12.01
N GLY A 122 -10.92 12.67 -12.25
CA GLY A 122 -10.69 11.94 -13.51
C GLY A 122 -9.30 11.31 -13.66
N VAL A 123 -8.40 11.53 -12.70
CA VAL A 123 -7.02 11.01 -12.73
C VAL A 123 -6.94 9.67 -12.00
N THR A 124 -6.14 8.75 -12.53
CA THR A 124 -5.85 7.46 -11.90
C THR A 124 -4.63 7.55 -11.01
N TYR A 125 -4.79 7.11 -9.77
CA TYR A 125 -3.74 7.08 -8.75
C TYR A 125 -3.52 5.65 -8.28
N ARG A 126 -2.28 5.33 -7.91
CA ARG A 126 -1.92 4.08 -7.24
C ARG A 126 -1.65 4.34 -5.78
N LEU A 127 -2.41 3.67 -4.91
CA LEU A 127 -2.16 3.59 -3.49
C LEU A 127 -1.26 2.37 -3.23
N TYR A 128 -0.21 2.59 -2.45
CA TYR A 128 0.61 1.52 -1.89
C TYR A 128 0.52 1.57 -0.37
N VAL A 129 0.36 0.41 0.24
CA VAL A 129 0.27 0.24 1.69
C VAL A 129 1.23 -0.86 2.10
N LYS A 130 1.98 -0.66 3.18
CA LYS A 130 2.81 -1.69 3.79
C LYS A 130 2.49 -1.83 5.26
N ALA A 131 2.55 -3.08 5.73
CA ALA A 131 2.42 -3.45 7.14
C ALA A 131 3.48 -4.51 7.47
N GLY A 132 4.68 -4.05 7.84
CA GLY A 132 5.81 -4.96 8.08
C GLY A 132 6.21 -5.69 6.80
N ARG A 133 6.05 -7.02 6.76
CA ARG A 133 6.29 -7.83 5.56
C ARG A 133 5.13 -7.79 4.58
N ALA A 134 3.92 -7.45 5.03
CA ALA A 134 2.75 -7.42 4.16
C ALA A 134 2.73 -6.14 3.29
N HIS A 135 2.28 -6.27 2.05
CA HIS A 135 2.20 -5.15 1.10
C HIS A 135 0.91 -5.23 0.30
N GLY A 136 0.31 -4.09 -0.03
CA GLY A 136 -0.88 -4.01 -0.86
C GLY A 136 -0.79 -2.83 -1.82
N GLU A 137 -1.30 -3.03 -3.03
CA GLU A 137 -1.38 -2.00 -4.06
C GLU A 137 -2.79 -1.93 -4.61
N LEU A 138 -3.27 -0.72 -4.86
CA LEU A 138 -4.59 -0.49 -5.44
C LEU A 138 -4.58 0.71 -6.36
N ASP A 139 -4.97 0.50 -7.61
CA ASP A 139 -5.28 1.57 -8.54
C ASP A 139 -6.71 2.06 -8.34
N PHE A 140 -6.85 3.37 -8.24
CA PHE A 140 -8.15 4.00 -8.06
C PHE A 140 -8.25 5.29 -8.87
N GLN A 141 -9.41 5.51 -9.47
CA GLN A 141 -9.72 6.75 -10.18
C GLN A 141 -10.57 7.67 -9.29
N THR A 142 -10.24 8.94 -9.25
CA THR A 142 -10.99 9.94 -8.48
C THR A 142 -12.21 10.42 -9.26
N LYS A 143 -13.40 10.32 -8.66
CA LYS A 143 -14.62 10.85 -9.27
C LYS A 143 -14.75 12.35 -8.96
N PRO A 144 -15.27 13.16 -9.92
CA PRO A 144 -15.59 14.55 -9.66
C PRO A 144 -16.65 14.66 -8.55
N ALA A 145 -16.57 15.70 -7.73
CA ALA A 145 -17.55 15.97 -6.67
C ALA A 145 -18.95 16.28 -7.22
N SER A 146 -19.04 16.69 -8.49
CA SER A 146 -20.30 16.86 -9.22
C SER A 146 -20.40 15.75 -10.27
N ALA A 147 -21.16 14.70 -9.95
CA ALA A 147 -21.73 13.82 -10.95
C ALA A 147 -23.12 14.36 -11.30
N ASN A 148 -23.19 15.44 -12.07
CA ASN A 148 -24.39 15.81 -12.81
C ASN A 148 -24.20 15.36 -14.26
N ASN A 149 -24.73 14.19 -14.58
CA ASN A 149 -25.53 13.96 -15.79
C ASN A 149 -26.35 12.68 -15.63
#